data_AF-A0A0S7F419-F1
#
_entry.id   AF-A0A0S7F419-F1
#
_cell.length_a   1.000
_cell.length_b   1.000
_cell.length_c   1.000
_cell.angle_alpha   90.00
_cell.angle_beta   90.00
_cell.angle_gamma   90.00
#
_symmetry.space_group_name_H-M   'P 1'
#
loop_
_entity.id
_entity.type
_entity.pdbx_description
1 polymer ?
#
loop_
_entity_poly.entity_id
_entity_poly.type
_entity_poly.pdbx_seq_one_letter_code
_entity_poly.pdbx_strand_id
1 'polypeptide(L)'
;NNCKIDPAPFQLVERTSLHKTHTIFSLLGLDHAYVTSIGRLIGVVSLKELRKAIEGSVTVKGVKVRRPLANLRNNETNSSETEATELHKLWDRHRSVSLPGQQPTS
;
A
#
# COMPACT_ATOMS: atom_id res chain seq x y z
N ASN A 1 30.12 -30.18 34.50
CA ASN A 1 28.71 -30.02 34.06
C ASN A 1 28.14 -28.73 34.64
N ASN A 2 28.50 -27.58 34.04
CA ASN A 2 28.02 -26.26 34.46
C ASN A 2 27.53 -25.49 33.23
N CYS A 3 26.35 -25.88 32.72
CA CYS A 3 25.67 -25.21 31.63
C CYS A 3 24.83 -24.09 32.24
N LYS A 4 25.16 -22.82 31.97
CA LYS A 4 24.30 -21.71 32.39
C LYS A 4 23.16 -21.59 31.39
N ILE A 5 21.95 -21.84 31.85
CA ILE A 5 20.73 -21.63 31.08
C ILE A 5 20.25 -20.23 31.43
N ASP A 6 20.45 -19.29 30.53
CA ASP A 6 19.89 -17.95 30.70
C ASP A 6 18.41 -18.00 30.30
N PRO A 7 17.48 -17.63 31.19
CA PRO A 7 16.08 -17.58 30.84
C PRO A 7 15.86 -16.52 29.76
N ALA A 8 15.07 -16.84 28.73
CA ALA A 8 14.77 -15.89 27.68
C ALA A 8 14.07 -14.66 28.29
N PRO A 9 14.63 -13.44 28.13
CA PRO A 9 14.10 -12.25 28.79
C PRO A 9 12.72 -11.84 28.27
N PHE A 10 12.32 -12.34 27.09
CA PHE A 10 10.97 -12.21 26.54
C PHE A 10 10.71 -13.30 25.49
N GLN A 11 9.43 -13.51 25.16
CA GLN A 11 8.99 -14.52 24.21
C GLN A 11 7.85 -13.96 23.37
N LEU A 12 7.92 -14.15 22.04
CA LEU A 12 6.84 -13.76 21.14
C LEU A 12 5.79 -14.87 21.08
N VAL A 13 4.52 -14.50 21.11
CA VAL A 13 3.40 -15.44 20.94
C VAL A 13 3.01 -15.48 19.46
N GLU A 14 2.73 -16.68 18.94
CA GLU A 14 2.33 -16.90 17.53
C GLU A 14 1.21 -15.97 17.05
N ARG A 15 0.28 -15.60 17.93
CA ARG A 15 -0.88 -14.75 17.63
C ARG A 15 -0.59 -13.24 17.65
N THR A 16 0.64 -12.82 17.94
CA THR A 16 0.99 -11.40 17.96
C THR A 16 0.98 -10.84 16.54
N SER A 17 0.24 -9.74 16.33
CA SER A 17 0.18 -9.10 15.01
C SER A 17 1.53 -8.50 14.62
N LEU A 18 1.79 -8.42 13.31
CA LEU A 18 3.03 -7.90 12.75
C LEU A 18 3.36 -6.47 13.26
N HIS A 19 2.36 -5.59 13.38
CA HIS A 19 2.55 -4.25 13.96
C HIS A 19 2.96 -4.29 15.43
N LYS A 20 2.34 -5.16 16.24
CA LYS A 20 2.73 -5.33 17.65
C LYS A 20 4.14 -5.90 17.76
N THR A 21 4.51 -6.84 16.89
CA THR A 21 5.88 -7.36 16.81
C THR A 21 6.89 -6.25 16.51
N HIS A 22 6.60 -5.38 15.55
CA HIS A 22 7.43 -4.20 15.25
C HIS A 22 7.61 -3.28 16.47
N THR A 23 6.51 -2.96 17.17
CA THR A 23 6.56 -2.15 18.39
C THR A 23 7.43 -2.80 19.45
N ILE A 24 7.27 -4.11 19.71
CA ILE A 24 8.06 -4.83 20.72
C ILE A 24 9.55 -4.83 20.37
N PHE A 25 9.92 -5.14 19.12
CA PHE A 25 11.32 -5.10 18.67
C PHE A 25 11.94 -3.72 18.86
N SER A 26 11.18 -2.66 18.56
CA SER A 26 11.64 -1.28 18.69
C SER A 26 11.79 -0.84 20.14
N LEU A 27 10.84 -1.19 21.01
CA LEU A 27 10.87 -0.81 22.43
C LEU A 27 12.01 -1.50 23.19
N LEU A 28 12.29 -2.75 22.83
CA LEU A 28 13.27 -3.58 23.54
C LEU A 28 14.64 -3.61 22.84
N GLY A 29 14.78 -2.97 21.67
CA GLY A 29 16.05 -2.94 20.93
C GLY A 29 16.51 -4.33 20.48
N LEU A 30 15.59 -5.15 19.98
CA LEU A 30 15.84 -6.57 19.71
C LEU A 30 16.29 -6.81 18.27
N ASP A 31 17.26 -7.71 18.12
CA ASP A 31 17.63 -8.25 16.80
C ASP A 31 16.90 -9.56 16.48
N HIS A 32 16.62 -10.37 17.49
CA HIS A 32 15.99 -11.69 17.35
C HIS A 32 14.99 -11.93 18.48
N ALA A 33 13.91 -12.65 18.18
CA ALA A 33 12.90 -13.06 19.15
C ALA A 33 12.46 -14.50 18.90
N TYR A 34 12.37 -15.29 19.97
CA TYR A 34 11.83 -16.64 19.90
C TYR A 34 10.31 -16.60 19.91
N VAL A 35 9.69 -17.31 18.97
CA VAL A 35 8.23 -17.42 18.83
C VAL A 35 7.77 -18.74 19.41
N THR A 36 6.65 -18.71 20.12
CA THR A 36 6.08 -19.88 20.78
C THR A 36 4.59 -20.03 20.58
N SER A 37 4.16 -21.29 20.68
CA SER A 37 2.76 -21.68 20.77
C SER A 37 2.59 -22.59 21.98
N ILE A 38 1.79 -22.17 22.96
CA ILE A 38 1.52 -22.92 24.21
C ILE A 38 2.82 -23.42 24.88
N GLY A 39 3.81 -22.53 25.01
CA GLY A 39 5.11 -22.83 25.65
C GLY A 39 6.10 -23.65 24.81
N ARG A 40 5.75 -24.01 23.57
CA ARG A 40 6.65 -24.73 22.65
C ARG A 40 7.31 -23.75 21.70
N LEU A 41 8.62 -23.88 21.50
CA LEU A 41 9.34 -23.11 20.50
C LEU A 41 8.89 -23.52 19.10
N ILE A 42 8.40 -22.56 18.32
CA ILE A 42 7.96 -22.78 16.94
C ILE A 42 8.88 -22.09 15.92
N GLY A 43 9.69 -21.12 16.34
CA GLY A 43 10.63 -20.45 15.44
C GLY A 43 11.32 -19.24 16.05
N VAL A 44 12.10 -18.54 15.24
CA VAL A 44 12.77 -17.29 15.58
C VAL A 44 12.40 -16.26 14.52
N VAL A 45 12.19 -15.02 14.93
CA VAL A 45 11.99 -13.87 14.04
C VAL A 45 13.18 -12.95 14.19
N SER A 46 13.76 -12.52 13.08
CA SER A 46 14.81 -11.50 13.05
C SER A 46 14.25 -10.12 12.68
N LEU A 47 14.95 -9.06 13.08
CA LEU A 47 14.63 -7.68 12.70
C LEU A 47 14.64 -7.50 11.17
N LYS A 48 15.51 -8.23 10.45
CA LYS A 48 15.60 -8.20 8.99
C LYS A 48 14.34 -8.73 8.31
N GLU A 49 13.86 -9.89 8.76
CA GLU A 49 12.63 -10.49 8.24
C GLU A 49 11.41 -9.65 8.58
N LEU A 50 11.37 -9.10 9.81
CA LEU A 50 10.31 -8.23 10.26
C LEU A 50 10.18 -6.98 9.38
N ARG A 51 11.30 -6.33 9.02
CA ARG A 51 11.32 -5.18 8.09
C ARG A 51 10.77 -5.55 6.71
N LYS A 52 11.25 -6.66 6.14
CA LYS A 52 10.77 -7.16 4.84
C LYS A 52 9.27 -7.44 4.85
N ALA A 53 8.76 -8.02 5.93
CA ALA A 53 7.33 -8.31 6.08
C ALA A 53 6.50 -7.02 6.19
N ILE A 54 7.00 -5.99 6.87
CA ILE A 54 6.33 -4.68 6.98
C ILE A 54 6.26 -4.01 5.60
N GLU A 55 7.36 -3.94 4.87
CA GLU A 55 7.42 -3.33 3.53
C GLU A 55 6.39 -3.95 2.58
N GLY A 56 6.24 -5.28 2.60
CA GLY A 56 5.23 -5.99 1.80
C GLY A 56 3.79 -5.84 2.31
N SER A 57 3.60 -5.50 3.59
CA SER A 57 2.27 -5.40 4.22
C SER A 57 1.56 -4.07 3.98
N VAL A 58 2.27 -3.00 3.60
CA VAL A 58 1.70 -1.67 3.30
C VAL A 58 1.13 -1.61 1.88
N THR A 59 0.43 -2.67 1.46
CA THR A 59 -0.25 -2.69 0.16
C THR A 59 -1.70 -2.20 0.32
N VAL A 60 -1.90 -0.94 -0.05
CA VAL A 60 -3.10 -0.37 -0.66
C VAL A 60 -4.45 -0.63 0.04
N LYS A 61 -4.70 0.03 1.18
CA LYS A 61 -6.05 0.56 1.43
C LYS A 61 -6.13 1.99 0.92
N GLY A 62 -6.00 2.13 -0.39
CA GLY A 62 -6.43 3.34 -1.08
C GLY A 62 -7.94 3.46 -0.88
N VAL A 63 -8.37 4.26 0.11
CA VAL A 63 -9.72 4.81 0.08
C VAL A 63 -9.73 5.72 -1.14
N LYS A 64 -10.18 5.20 -2.28
CA LYS A 64 -10.51 6.01 -3.44
C LYS A 64 -11.71 6.83 -3.04
N VAL A 65 -11.47 7.98 -2.40
CA VAL A 65 -12.49 9.01 -2.19
C VAL A 65 -12.94 9.42 -3.59
N ARG A 66 -14.01 8.78 -4.07
CA ARG A 66 -14.65 9.21 -5.31
C ARG A 66 -15.12 10.63 -5.04
N ARG A 67 -14.65 11.60 -5.84
CA ARG A 67 -15.23 12.94 -5.84
C ARG A 67 -16.74 12.77 -6.05
N PRO A 68 -17.62 13.45 -5.29
CA PRO A 68 -19.07 13.21 -5.30
C PRO A 68 -19.75 13.20 -6.68
N LEU A 69 -19.09 13.74 -7.72
CA LEU A 69 -19.64 13.90 -9.07
C LEU A 69 -19.29 12.75 -10.06
N ALA A 70 -18.51 11.75 -9.66
CA ALA A 70 -18.06 10.69 -10.58
C ALA A 70 -19.10 9.58 -10.85
N ASN A 71 -20.33 9.69 -10.35
CA ASN A 71 -21.37 8.65 -10.49
C ASN A 71 -22.15 8.73 -11.82
N LEU A 72 -21.92 9.74 -12.67
CA LEU A 72 -22.79 10.02 -13.82
C LEU A 72 -22.36 9.40 -15.14
N ARG A 73 -21.27 8.61 -15.21
CA ARG A 73 -20.80 8.10 -16.51
C ARG A 73 -20.11 6.74 -16.43
N ASN A 74 -20.89 5.67 -16.26
CA ASN A 74 -20.44 4.32 -16.59
C ASN A 74 -21.61 3.33 -16.57
N ASN A 75 -22.47 3.39 -17.59
CA ASN A 75 -23.40 2.32 -17.94
C ASN A 75 -23.10 1.65 -19.30
N GLU A 76 -22.06 2.03 -20.04
CA GLU A 76 -21.94 1.50 -21.41
C GLU A 76 -20.59 0.86 -21.70
N THR A 77 -20.73 -0.41 -22.10
CA THR A 77 -19.99 -1.15 -23.12
C THR A 77 -18.62 -1.72 -22.78
N ASN A 78 -18.68 -3.03 -22.51
CA ASN A 78 -17.79 -4.06 -23.05
C ASN A 78 -17.04 -3.69 -24.35
N SER A 79 -15.88 -4.33 -24.47
CA SER A 79 -15.25 -4.80 -25.71
C SER A 79 -14.18 -3.93 -26.35
N SER A 80 -12.97 -4.52 -26.36
CA SER A 80 -11.95 -4.55 -27.43
C SER A 80 -11.29 -3.25 -27.90
N GLU A 81 -9.96 -3.30 -27.86
CA GLU A 81 -8.95 -2.56 -28.63
C GLU A 81 -9.47 -1.80 -29.87
N THR A 82 -9.26 -0.47 -29.89
CA THR A 82 -8.70 0.33 -31.01
C THR A 82 -8.95 1.83 -30.73
N GLU A 83 -8.09 2.51 -29.95
CA GLU A 83 -8.25 3.96 -29.61
C GLU A 83 -7.02 4.81 -29.98
N ALA A 84 -6.03 4.28 -30.70
CA ALA A 84 -4.83 5.07 -31.03
C ALA A 84 -4.97 5.93 -32.30
N THR A 85 -5.95 5.67 -33.17
CA THR A 85 -6.07 6.30 -34.50
C THR A 85 -7.11 7.41 -34.61
N GLU A 86 -8.03 7.56 -33.66
CA GLU A 86 -9.09 8.59 -33.69
C GLU A 86 -8.62 9.96 -33.19
N LEU A 87 -7.67 10.01 -32.25
CA LEU A 87 -7.24 11.27 -31.63
C LEU A 87 -6.50 12.20 -32.60
N HIS A 88 -5.83 11.65 -33.62
CA HIS A 88 -5.14 12.44 -34.64
C HIS A 88 -6.12 13.18 -35.56
N LYS A 89 -7.28 12.56 -35.88
CA LYS A 89 -8.33 13.18 -36.71
C LYS A 89 -9.03 14.34 -36.01
N LEU A 90 -9.08 14.33 -34.68
CA LEU A 90 -9.77 15.35 -33.89
C LEU A 90 -8.95 16.64 -33.77
N TRP A 91 -7.62 16.53 -33.70
CA TRP A 91 -6.72 17.69 -33.54
C TRP A 91 -6.69 18.59 -34.79
N ASP A 92 -6.75 17.99 -36.00
CA ASP A 92 -6.76 18.74 -37.27
C ASP A 92 -8.02 19.60 -37.45
N ARG A 93 -9.14 19.22 -36.82
CA ARG A 93 -10.43 19.93 -37.00
C ARG A 93 -10.59 21.17 -36.11
N HIS A 94 -9.80 21.30 -35.04
CA HIS A 94 -9.97 22.39 -34.07
C HIS A 94 -9.08 23.62 -34.34
N ARG A 95 -8.29 23.62 -35.43
CA ARG A 95 -7.41 24.75 -35.78
C ARG A 95 -8.01 25.77 -36.76
N SER A 96 -9.29 25.66 -37.08
CA SER A 96 -9.91 26.51 -38.10
C SER A 96 -11.19 27.21 -37.64
N VAL A 97 -11.19 27.89 -36.49
CA VAL A 97 -12.19 28.94 -36.20
C VAL A 97 -11.56 30.04 -35.34
N SER A 98 -11.30 31.20 -35.96
CA SER A 98 -10.87 32.44 -35.30
C SER A 98 -12.06 33.14 -34.61
N LEU A 99 -11.88 33.65 -33.38
CA LEU A 99 -12.87 34.46 -32.66
C LEU A 99 -12.70 35.98 -32.95
N PRO A 100 -13.79 36.77 -33.03
CA PRO A 100 -13.71 38.23 -33.12
C PRO A 100 -13.86 38.92 -31.73
N GLY A 101 -12.95 39.87 -31.48
CA GLY A 101 -13.24 41.28 -31.08
C GLY A 101 -14.01 41.62 -29.79
N GLN A 102 -13.29 42.21 -28.83
CA GLN A 102 -13.70 42.80 -27.53
C GLN A 102 -14.64 44.03 -27.62
N GLN A 103 -15.41 44.29 -26.54
CA GLN A 103 -15.64 45.65 -25.98
C GLN A 103 -15.89 45.61 -24.45
N PRO A 104 -15.27 46.50 -23.64
CA PRO A 104 -15.70 46.81 -22.27
C PRO A 104 -16.47 48.15 -22.20
N THR A 105 -17.51 48.23 -21.36
CA THR A 105 -18.25 49.46 -21.02
C THR A 105 -17.66 50.12 -19.77
N SER A 106 -17.45 51.44 -19.82
CA SER A 106 -17.38 52.31 -18.64
C SER A 106 -18.77 52.54 -18.05
#